data_AF-A0A4R6WQX1-F1
#
_entry.id   AF-A0A4R6WQX1-F1
#
_cell.length_a   1.000
_cell.length_b   1.000
_cell.length_c   1.000
_cell.angle_alpha   90.00
_cell.angle_beta   90.00
_cell.angle_gamma   90.00
#
_symmetry.space_group_name_H-M   'P 1'
#
loop_
_entity.id
_entity.type
_entity.pdbx_description
1 polymer ?
#
loop_
_entity_poly.entity_id
_entity_poly.type
_entity_poly.pdbx_seq_one_letter_code
_entity_poly.pdbx_strand_id
1 'polypeptide(L)'
;MQFDPPLIPARLVRRYKRFLADMILADGRAVTAHCPNPGSMMGLAEPGSRCWLSPKTGKGRKLDFGWELVETPAGALVGINTGQANRIAAEALAAGRITGLPSGDGWVREVAFGPGTRFDFAHTAPDGGLTYLEVKSVTLSRQPGLAEFPDARTERGARHLRELVAAHRLGHRAVLLFLVQRADCDRLAPAAPTSIRPMPPRSRLRGRTDWNCIVIIAALRRPAFF
;
A
#
# COMPACT_ATOMS: atom_id res chain seq x y z
N MET A 1 6.85 9.37 -5.76
CA MET A 1 7.01 10.20 -4.55
C MET A 1 8.47 10.48 -4.32
N GLN A 2 8.84 11.75 -4.15
CA GLN A 2 10.16 12.15 -3.66
C GLN A 2 10.02 12.51 -2.18
N PHE A 3 10.96 12.06 -1.35
CA PHE A 3 11.03 12.47 0.05
C PHE A 3 11.83 13.77 0.13
N ASP A 4 11.16 14.82 0.54
CA ASP A 4 11.75 16.12 0.80
C ASP A 4 11.33 16.58 2.21
N PRO A 5 12.27 16.68 3.18
CA PRO A 5 13.71 16.41 3.04
C PRO A 5 14.03 14.91 2.83
N PRO A 6 15.26 14.57 2.39
CA PRO A 6 15.70 13.18 2.22
C PRO A 6 15.56 12.34 3.48
N LEU A 7 15.37 11.03 3.29
CA LEU A 7 15.27 10.10 4.41
C LEU A 7 16.61 9.91 5.12
N ILE A 8 16.54 9.77 6.45
CA ILE A 8 17.67 9.60 7.34
C ILE A 8 17.87 8.10 7.61
N PRO A 9 19.04 7.51 7.30
CA PRO A 9 19.33 6.12 7.60
C PRO A 9 19.40 5.85 9.12
N ALA A 10 18.90 4.70 9.54
CA ALA A 10 18.91 4.23 10.91
C ALA A 10 19.03 2.70 10.99
N ARG A 11 19.31 2.19 12.19
CA ARG A 11 19.26 0.76 12.55
C ARG A 11 18.15 0.52 13.55
N LEU A 12 17.29 -0.44 13.26
CA LEU A 12 16.22 -0.83 14.18
C LEU A 12 16.81 -1.48 15.43
N VAL A 13 16.42 -1.01 16.62
CA VAL A 13 16.69 -1.73 17.87
C VAL A 13 15.52 -2.66 18.16
N ARG A 14 14.29 -2.12 18.16
CA ARG A 14 13.07 -2.90 18.38
C ARG A 14 11.83 -2.12 17.94
N ARG A 15 10.78 -2.84 17.52
CA ARG A 15 9.42 -2.32 17.36
C ARG A 15 8.56 -2.79 18.54
N TYR A 16 7.76 -1.90 19.12
CA TYR A 16 6.93 -2.21 20.28
C TYR A 16 5.66 -1.34 20.30
N LYS A 17 4.68 -1.75 21.11
CA LYS A 17 3.36 -1.09 21.23
C LYS A 17 2.72 -0.77 19.87
N ARG A 18 3.02 -1.60 18.84
CA ARG A 18 2.62 -1.50 17.43
C ARG A 18 3.16 -0.29 16.66
N PHE A 19 3.18 0.89 17.28
CA PHE A 19 3.40 2.18 16.62
C PHE A 19 4.70 2.89 17.04
N LEU A 20 5.54 2.24 17.85
CA LEU A 20 6.82 2.78 18.29
C LEU A 20 7.96 1.89 17.83
N ALA A 21 9.06 2.51 17.43
CA ALA A 21 10.30 1.84 17.11
C ALA A 21 11.48 2.62 17.69
N ASP A 22 12.29 1.95 18.50
CA ASP A 22 13.58 2.51 18.95
C ASP A 22 14.63 2.21 17.88
N MET A 23 15.44 3.21 17.54
CA MET A 23 16.43 3.12 16.47
C MET A 23 17.71 3.89 16.80
N ILE A 24 18.81 3.51 16.15
CA ILE A 24 20.09 4.22 16.21
C ILE A 24 20.36 4.90 14.87
N LEU A 25 20.58 6.21 14.88
CA LEU A 25 20.98 6.98 13.70
C LEU A 25 22.45 6.73 13.33
N ALA A 26 22.87 7.15 12.14
CA ALA A 26 24.25 7.00 11.68
C ALA A 26 25.29 7.69 12.58
N ASP A 27 24.90 8.75 13.30
CA ASP A 27 25.74 9.46 14.27
C ASP A 27 25.76 8.85 15.67
N GLY A 28 25.11 7.69 15.86
CA GLY A 28 25.03 6.97 17.13
C GLY A 28 23.91 7.42 18.07
N ARG A 29 23.14 8.48 17.74
CA ARG A 29 22.01 8.90 18.58
C ARG A 29 20.90 7.86 18.59
N ALA A 30 20.39 7.57 19.79
CA ALA A 30 19.17 6.80 19.98
C ALA A 30 17.94 7.70 19.79
N VAL A 31 17.00 7.24 18.98
CA VAL A 31 15.74 7.95 18.70
C VAL A 31 14.55 7.00 18.77
N THR A 32 13.37 7.56 19.03
CA THR A 32 12.10 6.83 18.89
C THR A 32 11.35 7.36 17.67
N ALA A 33 11.03 6.47 16.74
CA ALA A 33 10.27 6.77 15.54
C ALA A 33 8.84 6.24 15.66
N HIS A 34 7.91 6.95 15.04
CA HIS A 34 6.58 6.42 14.79
C HIS A 34 6.66 5.30 13.74
N CYS A 35 6.01 4.16 14.00
CA CYS A 35 5.83 3.08 13.06
C CYS A 35 4.41 3.16 12.44
N PRO A 36 4.25 3.73 11.23
CA PRO A 36 2.95 3.94 10.57
C PRO A 36 2.42 2.68 9.85
N ASN A 37 2.70 1.49 10.40
CA ASN A 37 2.19 0.22 9.90
C ASN A 37 1.46 -0.51 11.04
N PRO A 38 0.12 -0.67 10.95
CA PRO A 38 -0.64 -1.40 11.96
C PRO A 38 -0.55 -2.93 11.82
N GLY A 39 0.01 -3.43 10.72
CA GLY A 39 0.16 -4.86 10.42
C GLY A 39 1.21 -5.56 11.30
N SER A 40 1.37 -6.87 11.08
CA SER A 40 2.34 -7.69 11.80
C SER A 40 3.77 -7.23 11.52
N MET A 41 4.05 -6.74 10.30
CA MET A 41 5.41 -6.49 9.80
C MET A 41 6.31 -7.72 9.95
N MET A 42 5.75 -8.92 9.81
CA MET A 42 6.50 -10.17 9.83
C MET A 42 7.67 -10.13 8.84
N GLY A 43 8.88 -10.40 9.32
CA GLY A 43 10.12 -10.35 8.53
C GLY A 43 10.59 -8.94 8.16
N LEU A 44 9.97 -7.88 8.68
CA LEU A 44 10.28 -6.48 8.37
C LEU A 44 10.66 -5.64 9.62
N ALA A 45 10.71 -6.25 10.81
CA ALA A 45 10.98 -5.57 12.07
C ALA A 45 12.04 -6.27 12.92
N GLU A 46 13.00 -6.94 12.28
CA GLU A 46 14.09 -7.63 12.96
C GLU A 46 15.13 -6.63 13.51
N PRO A 47 15.59 -6.78 14.77
CA PRO A 47 16.67 -5.97 15.32
C PRO A 47 17.91 -5.96 14.40
N GLY A 48 18.53 -4.79 14.23
CA GLY A 48 19.65 -4.55 13.32
C GLY A 48 19.25 -4.20 11.88
N SER A 49 17.97 -4.35 11.50
CA SER A 49 17.49 -4.01 10.15
C SER A 49 17.86 -2.57 9.77
N ARG A 50 18.28 -2.38 8.52
CA ARG A 50 18.50 -1.03 7.97
C ARG A 50 17.14 -0.38 7.73
N CYS A 51 16.96 0.83 8.23
CA CYS A 51 15.72 1.57 8.14
C CYS A 51 15.98 2.97 7.63
N TRP A 52 14.92 3.62 7.13
CA TRP A 52 14.95 5.01 6.72
C TRP A 52 13.80 5.76 7.38
N LEU A 53 14.17 6.88 8.00
CA LEU A 53 13.28 7.74 8.77
C LEU A 53 13.04 9.05 8.02
N SER A 54 11.79 9.50 7.96
CA SER A 54 11.51 10.88 7.61
C SER A 54 11.53 11.73 8.89
N PRO A 55 12.20 12.90 8.90
CA PRO A 55 12.03 13.86 9.97
C PRO A 55 10.60 14.39 9.93
N LYS A 56 9.98 14.55 11.09
CA LYS A 56 8.64 15.11 11.22
C LYS A 56 8.77 16.50 11.85
N THR A 57 8.50 17.52 11.05
CA THR A 57 8.43 18.91 11.51
C THR A 57 6.98 19.28 11.82
N GLY A 58 6.73 19.89 12.98
CA GLY A 58 5.40 20.38 13.34
C GLY A 58 5.20 20.58 14.84
N LYS A 59 4.52 21.68 15.22
CA LYS A 59 4.18 21.97 16.62
C LYS A 59 3.26 20.86 17.18
N GLY A 60 3.60 20.31 18.35
CA GLY A 60 2.80 19.31 19.06
C GLY A 60 3.07 17.84 18.72
N ARG A 61 4.11 17.54 17.92
CA ARG A 61 4.50 16.15 17.67
C ARG A 61 5.23 15.57 18.89
N LYS A 62 4.85 14.35 19.29
CA LYS A 62 5.52 13.61 20.38
C LYS A 62 6.77 12.86 19.90
N LEU A 63 6.91 12.63 18.60
CA LEU A 63 8.00 11.88 17.98
C LEU A 63 8.50 12.64 16.76
N ASP A 64 9.82 12.84 16.70
CA ASP A 64 10.49 13.65 15.68
C ASP A 64 10.72 12.89 14.37
N PHE A 65 10.45 11.59 14.35
CA PHE A 65 10.73 10.71 13.21
C PHE A 65 9.55 9.82 12.87
N GLY A 66 9.34 9.56 11.58
CA GLY A 66 8.47 8.49 11.08
C GLY A 66 9.27 7.46 10.30
N TRP A 67 9.00 6.19 10.56
CA TRP A 67 9.62 5.09 9.83
C TRP A 67 8.94 4.91 8.47
N GLU A 68 9.72 5.08 7.39
CA GLU A 68 9.20 5.04 6.02
C GLU A 68 9.56 3.73 5.32
N LEU A 69 10.83 3.32 5.38
CA LEU A 69 11.35 2.14 4.66
C LEU A 69 12.17 1.21 5.55
N VAL A 70 12.23 -0.06 5.19
CA VAL A 70 13.13 -1.06 5.74
C VAL A 70 13.78 -1.86 4.61
N GLU A 71 15.03 -2.30 4.82
CA GLU A 71 15.73 -3.22 3.94
C GLU A 71 15.53 -4.65 4.43
N THR A 72 15.10 -5.55 3.56
CA THR A 72 15.02 -6.98 3.88
C THR A 72 16.43 -7.58 3.99
N PRO A 73 16.60 -8.76 4.63
CA PRO A 73 17.89 -9.46 4.65
C PRO A 73 18.47 -9.72 3.25
N ALA A 74 17.63 -9.78 2.22
CA ALA A 74 18.04 -9.97 0.83
C ALA A 74 18.38 -8.65 0.08
N GLY A 75 18.41 -7.51 0.78
CA GLY A 75 18.78 -6.21 0.22
C GLY A 75 17.64 -5.48 -0.51
N ALA A 76 16.39 -5.95 -0.39
CA ALA A 76 15.26 -5.30 -1.03
C ALA A 76 14.66 -4.20 -0.14
N LEU A 77 14.31 -3.05 -0.73
CA LEU A 77 13.60 -2.00 -0.01
C LEU A 77 12.10 -2.27 0.05
N VAL A 78 11.54 -2.10 1.24
CA VAL A 78 10.10 -2.22 1.51
C VAL A 78 9.58 -0.93 2.12
N GLY A 79 8.55 -0.35 1.50
CA GLY A 79 7.81 0.80 2.04
C GLY A 79 6.83 0.33 3.11
N ILE A 80 7.08 0.69 4.37
CA ILE A 80 6.25 0.25 5.50
C ILE A 80 5.20 1.28 5.88
N ASN A 81 5.34 2.53 5.45
CA ASN A 81 4.37 3.58 5.73
C ASN A 81 3.10 3.43 4.90
N THR A 82 2.12 2.73 5.49
CA THR A 82 0.81 2.50 4.87
C THR A 82 0.02 3.79 4.67
N GLY A 83 0.32 4.86 5.41
CA GLY A 83 -0.31 6.18 5.24
C GLY A 83 0.04 6.86 3.92
N GLN A 84 1.13 6.44 3.26
CA GLN A 84 1.51 6.97 1.94
C GLN A 84 0.78 6.28 0.80
N ALA A 85 0.04 5.19 1.05
CA ALA A 85 -0.53 4.36 -0.01
C ALA A 85 -1.44 5.16 -0.94
N ASN A 86 -2.34 5.97 -0.39
CA ASN A 86 -3.25 6.79 -1.18
C ASN A 86 -2.49 7.93 -1.90
N ARG A 87 -1.38 8.43 -1.35
CA ARG A 87 -0.58 9.44 -2.07
C ARG A 87 0.10 8.82 -3.29
N ILE A 88 0.73 7.66 -3.11
CA ILE A 88 1.40 6.91 -4.18
C ILE A 88 0.39 6.49 -5.25
N ALA A 89 -0.78 6.00 -4.85
CA ALA A 89 -1.85 5.64 -5.78
C ALA A 89 -2.31 6.86 -6.59
N ALA A 90 -2.51 8.02 -5.94
CA ALA A 90 -2.90 9.24 -6.65
C ALA A 90 -1.84 9.69 -7.66
N GLU A 91 -0.55 9.70 -7.28
CA GLU A 91 0.54 10.04 -8.19
C GLU A 91 0.58 9.07 -9.40
N ALA A 92 0.33 7.78 -9.17
CA ALA A 92 0.30 6.77 -10.23
C ALA A 92 -0.94 6.88 -11.14
N LEU A 93 -2.11 7.22 -10.58
CA LEU A 93 -3.33 7.50 -11.32
C LEU A 93 -3.17 8.74 -12.21
N ALA A 94 -2.71 9.85 -11.64
CA ALA A 94 -2.46 11.09 -12.37
C ALA A 94 -1.48 10.88 -13.54
N ALA A 95 -0.40 10.14 -13.29
CA ALA A 95 0.62 9.82 -14.30
C ALA A 95 0.22 8.70 -15.29
N GLY A 96 -1.01 8.15 -15.21
CA GLY A 96 -1.47 7.09 -16.12
C GLY A 96 -0.68 5.78 -16.01
N ARG A 97 -0.04 5.51 -14.86
CA ARG A 97 0.79 4.32 -14.64
C ARG A 97 -0.01 3.06 -14.30
N ILE A 98 -1.33 3.19 -14.14
CA ILE A 98 -2.21 2.10 -13.73
C ILE A 98 -3.07 1.66 -14.93
N THR A 99 -2.65 0.58 -15.61
CA THR A 99 -3.27 0.11 -16.85
C THR A 99 -4.77 -0.17 -16.71
N GLY A 100 -5.58 0.40 -17.58
CA GLY A 100 -7.03 0.18 -17.59
C GLY A 100 -7.80 1.08 -16.63
N LEU A 101 -7.14 2.02 -15.94
CA LEU A 101 -7.78 3.10 -15.21
C LEU A 101 -7.58 4.44 -15.95
N PRO A 102 -8.55 5.37 -15.86
CA PRO A 102 -8.37 6.74 -16.36
C PRO A 102 -7.13 7.42 -15.77
N SER A 103 -6.39 8.13 -16.61
CA SER A 103 -5.26 8.98 -16.21
C SER A 103 -5.69 10.42 -15.93
N GLY A 104 -4.83 11.19 -15.26
CA GLY A 104 -5.05 12.62 -14.99
C GLY A 104 -5.77 12.89 -13.67
N ASP A 105 -6.15 14.16 -13.48
CA ASP A 105 -6.58 14.70 -12.17
C ASP A 105 -8.08 14.52 -11.87
N GLY A 106 -8.81 13.74 -12.68
CA GLY A 106 -10.26 13.50 -12.52
C GLY A 106 -10.64 12.60 -11.33
N TRP A 107 -9.67 12.18 -10.53
CA TRP A 107 -9.90 11.31 -9.37
C TRP A 107 -10.18 12.12 -8.10
N VAL A 108 -11.37 11.96 -7.55
CA VAL A 108 -11.77 12.56 -6.27
C VAL A 108 -11.40 11.61 -5.13
N ARG A 109 -10.84 12.13 -4.03
CA ARG A 109 -10.39 11.35 -2.87
C ARG A 109 -11.46 11.25 -1.78
N GLU A 110 -11.40 10.20 -0.96
CA GLU A 110 -12.22 10.04 0.25
C GLU A 110 -13.73 10.19 -0.04
N VAL A 111 -14.23 9.47 -1.04
CA VAL A 111 -15.60 9.62 -1.54
C VAL A 111 -16.56 8.78 -0.71
N ALA A 112 -17.59 9.41 -0.16
CA ALA A 112 -18.59 8.73 0.66
C ALA A 112 -19.38 7.70 -0.19
N PHE A 113 -19.62 6.54 0.39
CA PHE A 113 -20.47 5.49 -0.18
C PHE A 113 -21.28 4.85 0.94
N GLY A 114 -22.58 5.13 0.97
CA GLY A 114 -23.46 4.69 2.04
C GLY A 114 -23.07 5.19 3.44
N PRO A 115 -23.79 4.76 4.48
CA PRO A 115 -23.49 5.14 5.85
C PRO A 115 -22.17 4.55 6.36
N GLY A 116 -21.23 5.41 6.77
CA GLY A 116 -20.02 4.99 7.48
C GLY A 116 -18.91 4.37 6.62
N THR A 117 -19.01 4.46 5.28
CA THR A 117 -17.94 4.05 4.36
C THR A 117 -17.53 5.19 3.44
N ARG A 118 -16.22 5.30 3.22
CA ARG A 118 -15.62 6.15 2.19
C ARG A 118 -14.63 5.29 1.43
N PHE A 119 -14.70 5.34 0.11
CA PHE A 119 -13.66 4.78 -0.75
C PHE A 119 -12.51 5.76 -0.89
N ASP A 120 -11.31 5.23 -1.04
CA ASP A 120 -10.11 6.04 -1.19
C ASP A 120 -10.21 6.98 -2.40
N PHE A 121 -10.81 6.52 -3.51
CA PHE A 121 -11.03 7.34 -4.71
C PHE A 121 -12.35 7.05 -5.44
N ALA A 122 -12.82 8.03 -6.21
CA ALA A 122 -13.78 7.83 -7.29
C ALA A 122 -13.42 8.64 -8.54
N HIS A 123 -13.90 8.17 -9.70
CA HIS A 123 -13.78 8.85 -10.98
C HIS A 123 -15.09 8.75 -11.76
N THR A 124 -15.51 9.86 -12.37
CA THR A 124 -16.69 9.93 -13.24
C THR A 124 -16.24 9.97 -14.69
N ALA A 125 -16.63 8.97 -15.48
CA ALA A 125 -16.39 8.96 -16.93
C ALA A 125 -17.29 9.97 -17.66
N PRO A 126 -16.94 10.38 -18.89
CA PRO A 126 -17.74 11.33 -19.67
C PRO A 126 -19.19 10.90 -19.93
N ASP A 127 -19.45 9.58 -19.95
CA ASP A 127 -20.79 8.99 -20.09
C ASP A 127 -21.57 8.90 -18.76
N GLY A 128 -21.02 9.45 -17.67
CA GLY A 128 -21.58 9.40 -16.33
C GLY A 128 -21.23 8.14 -15.53
N GLY A 129 -20.47 7.20 -16.11
CA GLY A 129 -20.07 5.97 -15.43
C GLY A 129 -19.15 6.24 -14.22
N LEU A 130 -19.53 5.75 -13.04
CA LEU A 130 -18.72 5.89 -11.82
C LEU A 130 -17.77 4.71 -11.63
N THR A 131 -16.53 5.03 -11.27
CA THR A 131 -15.52 4.08 -10.81
C THR A 131 -15.16 4.38 -9.37
N TYR A 132 -15.36 3.43 -8.46
CA TYR A 132 -14.88 3.49 -7.08
C TYR A 132 -13.61 2.65 -6.94
N LEU A 133 -12.63 3.18 -6.19
CA LEU A 133 -11.34 2.54 -6.00
C LEU A 133 -10.94 2.57 -4.53
N GLU A 134 -10.54 1.40 -4.03
CA GLU A 134 -10.02 1.19 -2.69
C GLU A 134 -8.57 0.69 -2.78
N VAL A 135 -7.67 1.28 -2.02
CA VAL A 135 -6.25 0.94 -1.94
C VAL A 135 -5.99 0.03 -0.74
N LYS A 136 -5.13 -0.96 -0.93
CA LYS A 136 -4.60 -1.83 0.12
C LYS A 136 -3.09 -1.89 0.03
N SER A 137 -2.41 -1.45 1.09
CA SER A 137 -0.96 -1.67 1.23
C SER A 137 -0.67 -3.14 1.49
N VAL A 138 0.30 -3.69 0.78
CA VAL A 138 0.75 -5.07 0.90
C VAL A 138 2.22 -5.09 1.25
N THR A 139 2.54 -5.55 2.46
CA THR A 139 3.91 -5.67 2.95
C THR A 139 4.30 -7.09 3.34
N LEU A 140 3.32 -7.98 3.62
CA LEU A 140 3.59 -9.37 4.00
C LEU A 140 4.18 -10.16 2.84
N SER A 141 5.21 -10.95 3.13
CA SER A 141 5.70 -12.03 2.28
C SER A 141 6.34 -13.07 3.17
N ARG A 142 5.89 -14.32 3.02
CA ARG A 142 6.49 -15.48 3.69
C ARG A 142 7.36 -16.30 2.75
N GLN A 143 7.29 -16.04 1.45
CA GLN A 143 8.01 -16.75 0.40
C GLN A 143 8.62 -15.75 -0.58
N PRO A 144 9.89 -15.93 -0.99
CA PRO A 144 10.52 -15.07 -1.99
C PRO A 144 9.66 -14.89 -3.25
N GLY A 145 9.54 -13.66 -3.74
CA GLY A 145 8.71 -13.35 -4.91
C GLY A 145 7.20 -13.22 -4.63
N LEU A 146 6.68 -13.65 -3.47
CA LEU A 146 5.24 -13.65 -3.20
C LEU A 146 4.84 -12.61 -2.15
N ALA A 147 4.07 -11.60 -2.56
CA ALA A 147 3.38 -10.71 -1.65
C ALA A 147 2.04 -11.31 -1.23
N GLU A 148 1.60 -11.04 0.00
CA GLU A 148 0.38 -11.62 0.55
C GLU A 148 -0.50 -10.59 1.25
N PHE A 149 -1.82 -10.70 1.09
CA PHE A 149 -2.79 -9.84 1.79
C PHE A 149 -4.00 -10.64 2.31
N PRO A 150 -4.58 -10.30 3.47
CA PRO A 150 -4.12 -9.29 4.43
C PRO A 150 -3.03 -9.83 5.38
N ASP A 151 -2.24 -8.92 5.94
CA ASP A 151 -1.22 -9.21 6.97
C ASP A 151 -1.84 -9.44 8.37
N ALA A 152 -3.07 -8.99 8.58
CA ALA A 152 -3.84 -9.26 9.79
C ALA A 152 -5.34 -9.27 9.45
N ARG A 153 -6.13 -10.08 10.16
CA ARG A 153 -7.59 -10.04 10.04
C ARG A 153 -8.10 -8.69 10.53
N THR A 154 -8.95 -8.02 9.74
CA THR A 154 -9.59 -6.77 10.14
C THR A 154 -11.06 -6.75 9.71
N GLU A 155 -11.96 -6.45 10.65
CA GLU A 155 -13.39 -6.26 10.35
C GLU A 155 -13.62 -5.06 9.42
N ARG A 156 -12.83 -3.99 9.62
CA ARG A 156 -12.84 -2.81 8.77
C ARG A 156 -12.52 -3.15 7.31
N GLY A 157 -11.48 -3.95 7.06
CA GLY A 157 -11.12 -4.37 5.71
C GLY A 157 -12.21 -5.22 5.06
N ALA A 158 -12.83 -6.14 5.82
CA ALA A 158 -13.95 -6.94 5.33
C ALA A 158 -15.19 -6.08 5.01
N ARG A 159 -15.49 -5.06 5.82
CA ARG A 159 -16.58 -4.11 5.56
C ARG A 159 -16.35 -3.35 4.25
N HIS A 160 -15.16 -2.75 4.07
CA HIS A 160 -14.84 -2.00 2.84
C HIS A 160 -14.97 -2.87 1.58
N LEU A 161 -14.58 -4.14 1.66
CA LEU A 161 -14.76 -5.08 0.54
C LEU A 161 -16.22 -5.38 0.24
N ARG A 162 -17.07 -5.54 1.26
CA ARG A 162 -18.53 -5.72 1.06
C ARG A 162 -19.16 -4.50 0.39
N GLU A 163 -18.76 -3.30 0.80
CA GLU A 163 -19.25 -2.07 0.17
C GLU A 163 -18.78 -1.94 -1.28
N LEU A 164 -17.55 -2.36 -1.58
CA LEU A 164 -17.03 -2.38 -2.95
C LEU A 164 -17.84 -3.35 -3.84
N VAL A 165 -18.25 -4.50 -3.29
CA VAL A 165 -19.18 -5.43 -3.95
C VAL A 165 -20.57 -4.81 -4.12
N ALA A 166 -21.06 -4.05 -3.14
CA ALA A 166 -22.33 -3.35 -3.25
C ALA A 166 -22.30 -2.29 -4.37
N ALA A 167 -21.22 -1.50 -4.46
CA ALA A 167 -21.02 -0.55 -5.56
C ALA A 167 -21.05 -1.25 -6.93
N HIS A 168 -20.42 -2.43 -7.04
CA HIS A 168 -20.47 -3.23 -8.26
C HIS A 168 -21.89 -3.70 -8.61
N ARG A 169 -22.66 -4.15 -7.62
CA ARG A 169 -24.06 -4.57 -7.80
C ARG A 169 -24.97 -3.44 -8.25
N LEU A 170 -24.64 -2.19 -7.90
CA LEU A 170 -25.34 -0.98 -8.38
C LEU A 170 -24.92 -0.57 -9.80
N GLY A 171 -24.08 -1.35 -10.49
CA GLY A 171 -23.65 -1.07 -11.86
C GLY A 171 -22.41 -0.18 -11.97
N HIS A 172 -21.83 0.25 -10.85
CA HIS A 172 -20.59 1.01 -10.87
C HIS A 172 -19.37 0.10 -11.10
N ARG A 173 -18.31 0.68 -11.66
CA ARG A 173 -17.02 0.01 -11.71
C ARG A 173 -16.41 0.04 -10.31
N ALA A 174 -15.97 -1.11 -9.82
CA ALA A 174 -15.40 -1.25 -8.49
C ALA A 174 -13.99 -1.84 -8.58
N VAL A 175 -13.02 -1.15 -7.98
CA VAL A 175 -11.58 -1.45 -8.13
C VAL A 175 -10.95 -1.64 -6.76
N LEU A 176 -10.29 -2.78 -6.55
CA LEU A 176 -9.42 -3.00 -5.41
C LEU A 176 -7.96 -2.95 -5.90
N LEU A 177 -7.24 -1.94 -5.44
CA LEU A 177 -5.86 -1.68 -5.82
C LEU A 177 -4.90 -2.19 -4.73
N PHE A 178 -4.14 -3.23 -5.04
CA PHE A 178 -3.08 -3.68 -4.16
C PHE A 178 -1.78 -2.94 -4.46
N LEU A 179 -1.34 -2.13 -3.51
CA LEU A 179 -0.07 -1.40 -3.57
C LEU A 179 1.02 -2.25 -2.90
N VAL A 180 1.81 -2.93 -3.72
CA VAL A 180 2.95 -3.74 -3.29
C VAL A 180 4.21 -2.86 -3.29
N GLN A 181 4.54 -2.28 -2.13
CA GLN A 181 5.73 -1.44 -1.97
C GLN A 181 6.95 -2.28 -1.59
N ARG A 182 7.28 -3.30 -2.38
CA ARG A 182 8.44 -4.16 -2.16
C ARG A 182 8.98 -4.71 -3.47
N ALA A 183 10.27 -4.49 -3.72
CA ALA A 183 10.90 -4.81 -5.01
C ALA A 183 11.19 -6.32 -5.21
N ASP A 184 11.16 -7.09 -4.13
CA ASP A 184 11.43 -8.53 -4.10
C ASP A 184 10.19 -9.42 -4.31
N CYS A 185 9.03 -8.82 -4.60
CA CYS A 185 7.83 -9.56 -4.96
C CYS A 185 7.42 -9.31 -6.41
N ASP A 186 6.88 -10.35 -7.04
CA ASP A 186 6.35 -10.32 -8.40
C ASP A 186 4.98 -10.98 -8.57
N ARG A 187 4.53 -11.67 -7.52
CA ARG A 187 3.23 -12.32 -7.41
C ARG A 187 2.49 -11.82 -6.18
N LEU A 188 1.17 -11.92 -6.23
CA LEU A 188 0.28 -11.62 -5.12
C LEU A 188 -0.68 -12.78 -4.90
N ALA A 189 -0.84 -13.19 -3.64
CA ALA A 189 -1.83 -14.16 -3.23
C ALA A 189 -2.56 -13.70 -1.95
N PRO A 190 -3.75 -14.24 -1.68
CA PRO A 190 -4.32 -14.16 -0.34
C PRO A 190 -3.44 -14.89 0.69
N ALA A 191 -3.32 -14.33 1.91
CA ALA A 191 -2.50 -14.90 3.00
C ALA A 191 -3.10 -16.16 3.67
N ALA A 192 -4.33 -16.51 3.34
CA ALA A 192 -5.12 -17.64 3.87
C ALA A 192 -5.95 -18.24 2.71
N PRO A 193 -6.68 -19.37 2.87
CA PRO A 193 -7.66 -19.80 1.87
C PRO A 193 -8.86 -18.84 1.88
N THR A 194 -8.64 -17.62 1.38
CA THR A 194 -9.69 -16.71 0.95
C THR A 194 -9.73 -16.77 -0.58
N SER A 195 -10.93 -16.63 -1.13
CA SER A 195 -11.28 -16.85 -2.53
C SER A 195 -10.69 -15.84 -3.54
N ILE A 196 -9.53 -15.25 -3.24
CA ILE A 196 -8.82 -14.37 -4.17
C ILE A 196 -7.99 -15.26 -5.10
N ARG A 197 -8.40 -15.30 -6.37
CA ARG A 197 -7.75 -16.11 -7.40
C ARG A 197 -6.30 -15.61 -7.63
N PRO A 198 -5.28 -16.48 -7.64
CA PRO A 198 -3.91 -16.07 -7.93
C PRO A 198 -3.76 -15.51 -9.35
N MET A 199 -2.89 -14.50 -9.51
CA MET A 199 -2.64 -13.85 -10.81
C MET A 199 -1.61 -14.63 -11.64
N PRO A 200 -1.75 -14.69 -12.98
CA PRO A 200 -0.73 -15.28 -13.87
C PRO A 200 0.60 -14.49 -13.84
N PRO A 201 1.72 -15.14 -14.19
CA PRO A 201 3.07 -14.59 -14.08
C PRO A 201 3.35 -13.37 -15.00
N ARG A 202 4.39 -12.61 -14.64
CA ARG A 202 4.88 -11.31 -15.17
C ARG A 202 5.01 -11.13 -16.70
N SER A 203 4.85 -12.16 -17.53
CA SER A 203 5.21 -12.08 -18.96
C SER A 203 4.35 -11.15 -19.83
N ARG A 204 3.33 -10.48 -19.27
CA ARG A 204 2.42 -9.57 -20.01
C ARG A 204 2.51 -8.08 -19.66
N LEU A 205 3.45 -7.66 -18.82
CA LEU A 205 3.62 -6.24 -18.45
C LEU A 205 5.09 -5.83 -18.64
N ARG A 206 5.47 -5.44 -19.87
CA ARG A 206 6.77 -4.82 -20.16
C ARG A 206 6.57 -3.36 -20.58
N GLY A 207 7.23 -2.46 -19.86
CA GLY A 207 7.46 -1.05 -20.20
C GLY A 207 8.43 -0.48 -19.16
N ARG A 208 9.60 -0.01 -19.60
CA ARG A 208 10.81 0.23 -18.79
C ARG A 208 10.83 1.60 -18.07
N THR A 209 11.59 1.57 -16.98
CA THR A 209 12.26 2.64 -16.20
C THR A 209 11.38 3.55 -15.33
N ASP A 210 11.78 3.62 -14.05
CA ASP A 210 11.30 4.44 -12.92
C ASP A 210 10.25 3.82 -11.97
N TRP A 211 10.72 3.47 -10.76
CA TRP A 211 9.99 2.90 -9.61
C TRP A 211 9.19 1.62 -9.93
N ASN A 212 9.81 0.47 -9.68
CA ASN A 212 9.15 -0.84 -9.70
C ASN A 212 8.19 -1.02 -8.49
N CYS A 213 7.15 -0.17 -8.40
CA CYS A 213 5.95 -0.49 -7.64
C CYS A 213 5.10 -1.43 -8.52
N ILE A 214 4.84 -2.65 -8.06
CA ILE A 214 3.82 -3.45 -8.72
C ILE A 214 2.46 -2.95 -8.24
N VAL A 215 1.78 -2.24 -9.12
CA VAL A 215 0.38 -1.92 -8.97
C VAL A 215 -0.41 -3.10 -9.52
N ILE A 216 -0.90 -3.96 -8.64
CA ILE A 216 -1.75 -5.07 -9.06
C ILE A 216 -3.20 -4.60 -8.98
N ILE A 217 -3.80 -4.41 -10.15
CA ILE A 217 -5.22 -4.14 -10.30
C ILE A 217 -5.93 -5.48 -10.30
N ALA A 218 -6.56 -5.83 -9.18
CA ALA A 218 -7.60 -6.85 -9.22
C ALA A 218 -8.88 -6.16 -9.69
N ALA A 219 -9.05 -6.04 -11.02
CA ALA A 219 -10.34 -5.64 -11.58
C ALA A 219 -11.29 -6.83 -11.44
N LEU A 220 -12.36 -6.69 -10.66
CA LEU A 220 -13.49 -7.60 -10.70
C LEU A 220 -14.13 -7.46 -12.09
N ARG A 221 -13.73 -8.31 -13.04
CA ARG A 221 -14.45 -8.43 -14.31
C ARG A 221 -15.72 -9.24 -14.06
N ARG A 222 -16.81 -8.88 -14.75
CA ARG A 222 -18.03 -9.70 -14.82
C ARG A 222 -17.64 -11.17 -15.07
N PRO A 223 -18.27 -12.17 -14.43
CA PRO A 223 -18.29 -13.49 -15.02
C PRO A 223 -18.94 -13.36 -16.39
N ALA A 224 -18.17 -13.63 -17.44
CA ALA A 224 -18.73 -13.86 -18.76
C ALA A 224 -19.38 -15.24 -18.73
N PHE A 225 -20.65 -15.30 -18.35
CA PHE A 225 -21.53 -16.44 -18.60
C PHE A 225 -22.95 -15.89 -18.80
N PHE A 226 -23.40 -15.99 -20.06
CA PHE A 226 -24.74 -15.76 -20.65
C PHE A 226 -25.52 -14.51 -20.23
#